data_AF-A0A414WD37-F1
#
_entry.id   AF-A0A414WD37-F1
#
_cell.length_a   1.000
_cell.length_b   1.000
_cell.length_c   1.000
_cell.angle_alpha   90.00
_cell.angle_beta   90.00
_cell.angle_gamma   90.00
#
_symmetry.space_group_name_H-M   'P 1'
#
loop_
_entity.id
_entity.type
_entity.pdbx_description
1 polymer ?
#
loop_
_entity_poly.entity_id
_entity_poly.type
_entity_poly.pdbx_seq_one_letter_code
_entity_poly.pdbx_strand_id
1 'polypeptide(L)' 'MNGIPRLTYQQYRAVRRLVHDCCNYDGGNCLALDDGWEPCVCVQSITYSLVCKWFRAAVLPTDKGLDYQLYPNT' A
#
# COMPACT_ATOMS: atom_id res chain seq x y z
N MET A 1 -16.67 -9.14 2.07
CA MET A 1 -15.92 -9.12 0.78
C MET A 1 -14.64 -9.88 1.01
N ASN A 2 -14.62 -11.17 0.69
CA ASN A 2 -13.61 -12.11 1.19
C ASN A 2 -12.48 -12.31 0.16
N GLY A 3 -11.57 -11.35 0.07
CA GLY A 3 -10.36 -11.44 -0.76
C GLY A 3 -9.49 -10.19 -0.65
N ILE A 4 -8.18 -10.36 -0.76
CA ILE A 4 -7.26 -9.21 -0.88
C ILE A 4 -7.39 -8.67 -2.31
N PRO A 5 -7.68 -7.36 -2.51
CA PRO A 5 -7.81 -6.79 -3.84
C PRO A 5 -6.55 -7.03 -4.69
N ARG A 6 -6.76 -7.46 -5.94
CA ARG A 6 -5.70 -7.58 -6.94
C ARG A 6 -5.72 -6.33 -7.82
N LEU A 7 -4.57 -5.68 -7.91
CA LEU A 7 -4.40 -4.40 -8.58
C LEU A 7 -4.14 -4.63 -10.07
N THR A 8 -4.79 -3.83 -10.91
CA THR A 8 -4.33 -3.63 -12.28
C THR A 8 -2.96 -2.92 -12.28
N TYR A 9 -2.25 -2.92 -13.40
CA TYR A 9 -0.97 -2.20 -13.50
C TYR A 9 -1.11 -0.71 -13.18
N GLN A 10 -2.19 -0.07 -13.61
CA GLN A 10 -2.46 1.35 -13.35
C GLN A 10 -2.71 1.59 -11.85
N GLN A 11 -3.53 0.75 -11.22
CA GLN A 11 -3.78 0.82 -9.77
C GLN A 11 -2.50 0.57 -8.96
N TYR A 12 -1.69 -0.41 -9.36
CA TYR A 12 -0.38 -0.67 -8.76
C TYR A 12 0.54 0.56 -8.83
N ARG A 13 0.61 1.23 -9.98
CA ARG A 13 1.41 2.45 -10.15
C ARG A 13 0.92 3.59 -9.26
N ALA A 14 -0.40 3.75 -9.11
CA ALA A 14 -0.99 4.75 -8.22
C ALA A 14 -0.71 4.43 -6.75
N VAL A 15 -0.94 3.18 -6.32
CA VAL A 15 -0.61 2.69 -4.98
C VAL A 15 0.87 2.93 -4.67
N ARG A 16 1.78 2.57 -5.58
CA ARG A 16 3.23 2.74 -5.39
C ARG A 16 3.63 4.20 -5.22
N ARG A 17 2.95 5.14 -5.89
CA ARG A 17 3.17 6.58 -5.67
C ARG A 17 2.82 6.96 -4.23
N LEU A 18 1.64 6.55 -3.74
CA LEU A 18 1.22 6.84 -2.37
C LEU A 18 2.06 6.13 -1.31
N VAL A 19 2.60 4.94 -1.62
CA VAL A 19 3.51 4.25 -0.70
C VAL A 19 4.73 5.11 -0.38
N HIS A 20 5.22 5.93 -1.31
CA HIS A 20 6.35 6.83 -1.04
C HIS A 20 6.02 7.95 -0.05
N ASP A 21 4.73 8.27 0.13
CA ASP A 21 4.26 9.26 1.12
C ASP A 21 3.85 8.59 2.45
N CYS A 22 3.91 7.26 2.53
CA CYS A 22 3.61 6.51 3.76
C CYS A 22 4.65 6.81 4.84
N CYS A 23 4.21 7.14 6.05
CA CYS A 23 5.11 7.42 7.18
C CYS A 23 6.05 6.26 7.56
N ASN A 24 5.73 5.03 7.17
CA ASN A 24 6.54 3.85 7.42
C ASN A 24 7.49 3.51 6.26
N TYR A 25 7.42 4.24 5.14
CA TYR A 25 8.27 3.98 3.99
C TYR A 25 9.58 4.75 4.10
N ASP A 26 10.70 4.04 4.05
CA ASP A 26 12.04 4.64 4.04
C ASP A 26 12.94 3.92 3.02
N GLY A 27 13.35 4.62 1.96
CA GLY A 27 14.32 4.11 0.99
C GLY A 27 13.96 2.79 0.28
N GLY A 28 12.70 2.37 0.27
CA GLY A 28 12.26 1.06 -0.25
C GLY A 28 11.87 0.05 0.83
N ASN A 29 12.20 0.34 2.09
CA ASN A 29 11.93 -0.48 3.25
C ASN A 29 10.69 0.01 4.03
N CYS A 30 10.17 -0.84 4.90
CA CYS A 30 9.04 -0.57 5.78
C CYS A 30 9.50 -0.61 7.24
N LEU A 31 9.62 0.55 7.87
CA LEU A 31 10.05 0.71 9.26
C LEU A 31 9.17 -0.08 10.24
N ALA A 32 7.87 -0.19 9.96
CA ALA A 32 6.94 -0.94 10.81
C ALA A 32 7.07 -2.47 10.70
N LEU A 33 7.78 -2.97 9.70
CA LEU A 33 8.07 -4.40 9.55
C LEU A 33 9.49 -4.77 10.00
N ASP A 34 10.34 -3.77 10.21
CA ASP A 34 11.71 -3.98 10.68
C ASP A 34 11.70 -4.57 12.09
N ASP A 35 12.37 -5.72 12.26
CA ASP A 35 12.53 -6.43 13.53
C ASP A 35 13.90 -6.18 14.18
N GLY A 36 14.73 -5.32 13.56
CA GLY A 36 16.06 -4.95 14.02
C GLY A 36 17.18 -5.87 13.56
N TRP A 37 16.90 -6.91 12.76
CA TRP A 37 17.94 -7.76 12.18
C TRP A 37 18.39 -7.28 10.80
N GLU A 38 17.45 -7.04 9.88
CA GLU A 38 17.71 -6.54 8.53
C GLU A 38 16.51 -5.69 8.06
N PRO A 39 16.73 -4.58 7.32
CA PRO A 39 15.64 -3.78 6.79
C PRO A 39 14.66 -4.60 5.96
N CYS A 40 13.38 -4.54 6.34
CA CYS A 40 12.33 -5.25 5.63
C CYS A 40 11.82 -4.41 4.46
N VAL A 41 11.86 -4.97 3.23
CA VAL A 41 11.30 -4.31 2.04
C VAL A 41 9.82 -3.98 2.26
N CYS A 42 9.39 -2.79 1.85
CA CYS A 42 7.99 -2.44 1.87
C CYS A 42 7.20 -3.32 0.89
N VAL A 43 6.53 -4.34 1.42
CA VAL A 43 5.78 -5.31 0.61
C VAL A 43 4.77 -4.61 -0.31
N GLN A 44 4.08 -3.57 0.17
CA GLN A 44 3.10 -2.83 -0.62
C GLN A 44 3.71 -2.09 -1.83
N SER A 45 5.01 -1.78 -1.80
CA SER A 45 5.74 -1.12 -2.90
C SER A 45 6.09 -2.06 -4.05
N ILE A 46 6.01 -3.38 -3.85
CA ILE A 46 6.43 -4.41 -4.81
C ILE A 46 5.30 -5.37 -5.23
N THR A 47 4.22 -5.47 -4.47
CA THR A 47 3.13 -6.42 -4.76
C THR A 47 2.00 -5.83 -5.60
N TYR A 48 1.36 -6.66 -6.42
CA TYR A 48 0.10 -6.37 -7.13
C TYR A 48 -1.15 -6.69 -6.27
N SER A 49 -0.98 -6.91 -4.98
CA SER A 49 -2.09 -7.11 -4.03
C SER A 49 -2.14 -5.96 -3.02
N LEU A 50 -3.33 -5.52 -2.61
CA LEU A 50 -3.48 -4.49 -1.58
C LEU A 50 -3.44 -5.10 -0.16
N VAL A 51 -2.28 -5.63 0.22
CA VAL A 51 -2.09 -6.44 1.43
C VAL A 51 -1.91 -5.59 2.70
N CYS A 52 -1.27 -4.43 2.58
CA CYS A 52 -0.87 -3.63 3.75
C CYS A 52 -2.11 -3.05 4.45
N LYS A 53 -2.30 -3.43 5.72
CA LYS A 53 -3.43 -2.96 6.54
C LYS A 53 -3.31 -1.46 6.84
N TRP A 54 -2.10 -0.99 7.17
CA TRP A 54 -1.84 0.43 7.41
C TRP A 54 -2.13 1.27 6.17
N PHE A 55 -1.66 0.82 5.00
CA PHE A 55 -1.91 1.51 3.75
C PHE A 55 -3.41 1.68 3.51
N ARG A 56 -4.19 0.60 3.64
CA ARG A 56 -5.65 0.65 3.46
C ARG A 56 -6.36 1.60 4.41
N ALA A 57 -5.92 1.66 5.68
CA ALA A 57 -6.60 2.45 6.71
C ALA A 57 -6.19 3.91 6.76
N ALA A 58 -4.92 4.22 6.45
CA ALA A 58 -4.34 5.54 6.73
C ALA A 58 -3.78 6.24 5.48
N VAL A 59 -3.30 5.49 4.48
CA VAL A 59 -2.64 6.07 3.29
C VAL A 59 -3.60 6.16 2.12
N LEU A 60 -4.29 5.06 1.77
CA LEU A 60 -5.24 5.05 0.66
C LEU A 60 -6.32 6.13 0.77
N PRO A 61 -6.92 6.41 1.94
CA PRO A 61 -7.95 7.45 2.06
C PRO A 61 -7.45 8.87 1.77
N THR A 62 -6.13 9.12 1.71
CA THR A 62 -5.59 10.43 1.31
C THR A 62 -5.76 10.68 -0.20
N ASP A 63 -5.99 9.64 -1.00
CA ASP A 63 -6.37 9.72 -2.41
C ASP A 63 -7.77 9.12 -2.60
N LYS A 64 -8.79 9.96 -2.43
CA LYS A 64 -10.20 9.57 -2.55
C LYS A 64 -10.55 8.98 -3.92
N GLY A 65 -9.84 9.39 -4.97
CA GLY A 65 -10.07 8.90 -6.32
C GLY A 65 -9.62 7.45 -6.48
N LEU A 66 -8.42 7.14 -5.98
CA LEU A 66 -7.91 5.77 -5.96
C LEU A 66 -8.69 4.88 -4.99
N ASP A 67 -9.06 5.40 -3.82
CA ASP A 67 -9.87 4.69 -2.83
C ASP A 67 -11.20 4.22 -3.42
N TYR A 68 -11.94 5.13 -4.07
CA TYR A 68 -13.18 4.79 -4.77
C TYR A 68 -12.98 3.79 -5.92
N GLN A 69 -11.86 3.87 -6.65
CA GLN A 69 -11.56 2.88 -7.71
C GLN A 69 -11.32 1.47 -7.17
N LEU A 70 -10.73 1.36 -5.97
CA LEU A 70 -10.42 0.08 -5.34
C LEU A 70 -11.59 -0.46 -4.51
N TYR A 71 -12.43 0.43 -3.98
CA TYR A 71 -13.60 0.13 -3.18
C TYR A 71 -14.81 0.97 -3.64
N PRO A 72 -15.38 0.70 -4.83
CA PRO A 72 -16.46 1.51 -5.39
C PRO A 72 -17.81 1.40 -4.64
N ASN A 73 -17.90 0.53 -3.64
CA ASN A 73 -19.14 0.23 -2.89
C ASN A 73 -18.96 0.36 -1.36
N THR A 74 -17.89 1.02 -0.89
CA THR A 74 -17.72 1.38 0.53
C THR A 74 -18.15 2.79 0.81
#